data_AF-A0A3R7WNX2-F1
#
_entry.id   AF-A0A3R7WNX2-F1
#
_cell.length_a   1.000
_cell.length_b   1.000
_cell.length_c   1.000
_cell.angle_alpha   90.00
_cell.angle_beta   90.00
_cell.angle_gamma   90.00
#
_symmetry.space_group_name_H-M   'P 1'
#
loop_
_entity.id
_entity.type
_entity.pdbx_description
1 polymer ?
#
loop_
_entity_poly.entity_id
_entity_poly.type
_entity_poly.pdbx_seq_one_letter_code
_entity_poly.pdbx_strand_id
1 'polypeptide(L)'
;MLAARNFKAATNLLYQLRLGATDMALHHHYDPYSSDKTIFDVQQSIVESFSVRPPCDLDMHICSFSHLFTLTYGAGYYAYIWSDMLAADTAACFDTTDKAEWQRWGRRFRDSVLAKLGILEPMAVYKLFRGRVPQTDALLARYGLQ
;
A
#
# COMPACT_ATOMS: atom_id res chain seq x y z
N MET A 1 -14.30 6.73 -19.75
CA MET A 1 -13.85 6.03 -18.52
C MET A 1 -12.33 6.12 -18.31
N LEU A 2 -11.47 5.83 -19.31
CA LEU A 2 -10.00 5.89 -19.14
C LEU A 2 -9.44 7.24 -18.65
N ALA A 3 -9.95 8.36 -19.17
CA ALA A 3 -9.52 9.70 -18.76
C ALA A 3 -9.76 10.03 -17.28
N ALA A 4 -10.71 9.34 -16.63
CA ALA A 4 -11.02 9.54 -15.21
C ALA A 4 -10.23 8.63 -14.26
N ARG A 5 -9.30 7.81 -14.78
CA ARG A 5 -8.53 6.82 -13.99
C ARG A 5 -7.86 7.42 -12.76
N ASN A 6 -7.33 8.63 -12.89
CA ASN A 6 -6.58 9.30 -11.83
C ASN A 6 -7.43 10.32 -11.04
N PHE A 7 -8.75 10.35 -11.25
CA PHE A 7 -9.63 11.25 -10.52
C PHE A 7 -9.55 10.98 -9.02
N LYS A 8 -9.16 12.00 -8.24
CA LYS A 8 -8.91 11.92 -6.78
C LYS A 8 -7.88 10.88 -6.34
N ALA A 9 -6.98 10.45 -7.23
CA ALA A 9 -5.97 9.44 -6.93
C ALA A 9 -5.09 9.84 -5.72
N ALA A 10 -4.65 11.10 -5.66
CA ALA A 10 -3.87 11.63 -4.54
C ALA A 10 -4.64 11.53 -3.20
N THR A 11 -5.90 11.96 -3.18
CA THR A 11 -6.75 11.90 -1.98
C THR A 11 -6.98 10.46 -1.52
N ASN A 12 -7.19 9.54 -2.46
CA ASN A 12 -7.37 8.12 -2.15
C ASN A 12 -6.08 7.50 -1.61
N LEU A 13 -4.92 7.86 -2.17
CA LEU A 13 -3.63 7.41 -1.67
C LEU A 13 -3.39 7.94 -0.25
N LEU A 14 -3.65 9.23 -0.01
CA LEU A 14 -3.50 9.85 1.29
C LEU A 14 -4.39 9.16 2.35
N TYR A 15 -5.61 8.77 1.97
CA TYR A 15 -6.48 7.96 2.82
C TYR A 15 -5.88 6.59 3.15
N GLN A 16 -5.29 5.87 2.19
CA GLN A 16 -4.62 4.59 2.47
C GLN A 16 -3.39 4.76 3.37
N LEU A 17 -2.60 5.81 3.14
CA LEU A 17 -1.44 6.14 3.98
C LEU A 17 -1.87 6.48 5.41
N ARG A 18 -2.96 7.24 5.58
CA ARG A 18 -3.57 7.54 6.89
C ARG A 18 -3.87 6.26 7.66
N LEU A 19 -4.52 5.28 7.00
CA LEU A 19 -4.87 4.01 7.62
C LEU A 19 -3.64 3.21 8.06
N GLY A 20 -2.61 3.13 7.20
CA GLY A 20 -1.34 2.48 7.57
C GLY A 20 -0.62 3.21 8.70
N ALA A 21 -0.62 4.54 8.72
CA ALA A 21 -0.01 5.34 9.78
C ALA A 21 -0.74 5.16 11.12
N THR A 22 -2.08 5.14 11.13
CA THR A 22 -2.87 4.87 12.32
C THR A 22 -2.59 3.47 12.87
N ASP A 23 -2.55 2.45 12.01
CA ASP A 23 -2.18 1.08 12.40
C ASP A 23 -0.81 1.04 13.09
N MET A 24 0.22 1.58 12.43
CA MET A 24 1.58 1.59 12.97
C MET A 24 1.70 2.39 14.27
N ALA A 25 1.01 3.52 14.39
CA ALA A 25 1.03 4.32 15.61
C ALA A 25 0.44 3.55 16.80
N LEU A 26 -0.67 2.83 16.59
CA LEU A 26 -1.31 2.01 17.61
C LEU A 26 -0.47 0.80 18.02
N HIS A 27 0.29 0.21 17.09
CA HIS A 27 1.08 -0.99 17.35
C HIS A 27 2.53 -0.73 17.79
N HIS A 28 2.99 0.52 17.75
CA HIS A 28 4.37 0.87 18.10
C HIS A 28 4.51 1.90 19.22
N HIS A 29 3.63 2.90 19.29
CA HIS A 29 3.79 4.04 20.20
C HIS A 29 2.66 4.20 21.23
N TYR A 30 1.55 3.49 21.03
CA TYR A 30 0.41 3.55 21.93
C TYR A 30 0.56 2.55 23.09
N ASP A 31 0.37 3.04 24.32
CA ASP A 31 0.31 2.20 25.52
C ASP A 31 -1.16 2.02 25.93
N PRO A 32 -1.74 0.81 25.81
CA PRO A 32 -3.14 0.57 26.18
C PRO A 32 -3.37 0.57 27.69
N TYR A 33 -2.31 0.58 28.51
CA TYR A 33 -2.40 0.60 29.97
C TYR A 33 -2.20 2.01 30.56
N SER A 34 -1.81 2.99 29.75
CA SER A 34 -1.73 4.40 30.14
C SER A 34 -3.07 5.11 29.99
N SER A 35 -3.34 6.09 30.85
CA SER A 35 -4.49 6.99 30.75
C SER A 35 -4.21 8.28 29.99
N ASP A 36 -2.98 8.49 29.50
CA ASP A 36 -2.54 9.78 28.93
C ASP A 36 -3.18 10.09 27.58
N LYS A 37 -3.45 9.05 26.77
CA LYS A 37 -4.02 9.16 25.43
C LYS A 37 -4.99 8.03 25.17
N THR A 38 -6.07 8.34 24.48
CA THR A 38 -7.01 7.38 23.92
C THR A 38 -6.62 6.99 22.49
N ILE A 39 -7.22 5.91 21.98
CA ILE A 39 -7.08 5.54 20.56
C ILE A 39 -7.62 6.63 19.61
N PHE A 40 -8.55 7.46 20.07
CA PHE A 40 -9.10 8.58 19.30
C PHE A 40 -8.11 9.74 19.23
N ASP A 41 -7.36 10.01 20.30
CA ASP A 41 -6.29 11.02 20.30
C ASP A 41 -5.18 10.63 19.31
N VAL A 42 -4.84 9.34 19.25
CA VAL A 42 -3.91 8.82 18.25
C VAL A 42 -4.48 9.02 16.84
N GLN A 43 -5.73 8.59 16.58
CA GLN A 43 -6.39 8.78 15.28
C GLN A 43 -6.36 10.25 14.85
N GLN A 44 -6.76 11.16 15.73
CA GLN A 44 -6.84 12.59 15.45
C GLN A 44 -5.50 13.17 15.02
N SER A 45 -4.43 12.87 15.77
CA SER A 45 -3.08 13.34 15.46
C SER A 45 -2.58 12.86 14.08
N ILE A 46 -2.96 11.65 13.67
CA ILE A 46 -2.63 11.11 12.35
C ILE A 46 -3.48 11.77 11.27
N VAL A 47 -4.78 11.96 11.49
CA VAL A 47 -5.66 12.58 10.48
C VAL A 47 -5.19 13.98 10.12
N GLU A 48 -4.71 14.76 11.08
CA GLU A 48 -4.15 16.11 10.84
C GLU A 48 -2.97 16.10 9.85
N SER A 49 -2.14 15.06 9.86
CA SER A 49 -0.99 14.93 8.95
C SER A 49 -1.36 14.37 7.57
N PHE A 50 -2.47 13.64 7.48
CA PHE A 50 -2.89 12.90 6.27
C PHE A 50 -4.27 13.34 5.74
N SER A 51 -4.71 14.56 6.06
CA SER A 51 -5.96 15.12 5.55
C SER A 51 -5.75 16.56 5.12
N VAL A 52 -6.27 16.89 3.92
CA VAL A 52 -6.30 18.27 3.41
C VAL A 52 -7.42 19.07 4.07
N ARG A 53 -8.44 18.39 4.61
CA ARG A 53 -9.57 18.99 5.30
C ARG A 53 -9.42 18.80 6.80
N PRO A 54 -9.94 19.73 7.62
CA PRO A 54 -10.01 19.53 9.06
C PRO A 54 -10.70 18.19 9.40
N PRO A 55 -10.16 17.42 10.36
CA PRO A 55 -10.84 16.26 10.91
C PRO A 55 -12.22 16.61 11.49
N CYS A 56 -13.12 15.64 11.52
CA CYS A 56 -14.41 15.78 12.20
C CYS A 56 -14.23 15.41 13.68
N ASP A 57 -14.74 16.24 14.60
CA ASP A 57 -14.65 15.98 16.05
C ASP A 57 -15.32 14.66 16.48
N LEU A 58 -16.27 14.17 15.66
CA LEU A 58 -17.00 12.93 15.89
C LEU A 58 -16.51 11.77 14.99
N ASP A 59 -15.26 11.83 14.49
CA ASP A 59 -14.70 10.76 13.67
C ASP A 59 -14.46 9.49 14.52
N MET A 60 -15.34 8.50 14.37
CA MET A 60 -15.26 7.21 15.04
C MET A 60 -14.75 6.09 14.10
N HIS A 61 -14.06 6.44 13.00
CA HIS A 61 -13.64 5.50 11.98
C HIS A 61 -12.89 4.28 12.55
N ILE A 62 -12.02 4.48 13.53
CA ILE A 62 -11.26 3.40 14.20
C ILE A 62 -12.16 2.27 14.72
N CYS A 63 -13.37 2.58 15.21
CA CYS A 63 -14.31 1.56 15.69
C CYS A 63 -14.80 0.62 14.59
N SER A 64 -14.72 1.04 13.32
CA SER A 64 -15.10 0.25 12.15
C SER A 64 -13.91 -0.33 11.40
N PHE A 65 -12.68 -0.16 11.91
CA PHE A 65 -11.46 -0.55 11.21
C PHE A 65 -11.14 -2.05 11.39
N SER A 66 -11.96 -2.89 10.74
CA SER A 66 -11.92 -4.35 10.89
C SER A 66 -10.57 -5.00 10.54
N HIS A 67 -9.83 -4.45 9.57
CA HIS A 67 -8.51 -4.96 9.20
C HIS A 67 -7.55 -5.01 10.39
N LEU A 68 -7.65 -4.01 11.26
CA LEU A 68 -6.78 -3.85 12.41
C LEU A 68 -7.18 -4.76 13.56
N PHE A 69 -8.48 -4.81 13.88
CA PHE A 69 -8.98 -5.37 15.14
C PHE A 69 -9.56 -6.77 15.04
N THR A 70 -10.05 -7.15 13.85
CA THR A 70 -10.75 -8.43 13.66
C THR A 70 -10.07 -9.34 12.64
N LEU A 71 -9.19 -8.78 11.80
CA LEU A 71 -8.44 -9.52 10.79
C LEU A 71 -6.95 -9.55 11.15
N THR A 72 -6.16 -10.18 10.30
CA THR A 72 -4.74 -10.44 10.54
C THR A 72 -3.82 -9.32 10.05
N TYR A 73 -4.30 -8.08 9.99
CA TYR A 73 -3.52 -6.94 9.45
C TYR A 73 -3.02 -5.97 10.53
N GLY A 74 -3.10 -6.32 11.81
CA GLY A 74 -2.45 -5.56 12.88
C GLY A 74 -0.94 -5.41 12.64
N ALA A 75 -0.45 -4.17 12.71
CA ALA A 75 0.91 -3.78 12.32
C ALA A 75 1.29 -4.15 10.88
N GLY A 76 0.31 -4.25 9.98
CA GLY A 76 0.48 -4.80 8.64
C GLY A 76 -0.37 -4.12 7.56
N TYR A 77 -1.19 -3.11 7.89
CA TYR A 77 -2.05 -2.45 6.91
C TYR A 77 -1.24 -1.73 5.81
N TYR A 78 -0.01 -1.30 6.11
CA TYR A 78 0.91 -0.72 5.13
C TYR A 78 1.20 -1.68 3.94
N ALA A 79 0.98 -2.98 4.11
CA ALA A 79 1.18 -4.00 3.09
C ALA A 79 0.36 -3.75 1.81
N TYR A 80 -0.78 -3.05 1.89
CA TYR A 80 -1.57 -2.70 0.70
C TYR A 80 -0.79 -1.77 -0.24
N ILE A 81 -0.27 -0.65 0.27
CA ILE A 81 0.52 0.29 -0.56
C ILE A 81 1.89 -0.30 -0.92
N TRP A 82 2.49 -1.07 -0.01
CA TRP A 82 3.74 -1.78 -0.30
C TRP A 82 3.59 -2.77 -1.46
N SER A 83 2.52 -3.57 -1.46
CA SER A 83 2.23 -4.52 -2.55
C SER A 83 1.78 -3.82 -3.82
N ASP A 84 1.07 -2.69 -3.74
CA ASP A 84 0.69 -1.91 -4.92
C ASP A 84 1.92 -1.31 -5.63
N MET A 85 2.96 -0.92 -4.89
CA MET A 85 4.25 -0.53 -5.48
C MET A 85 4.84 -1.67 -6.33
N LEU A 86 4.86 -2.89 -5.78
CA LEU A 86 5.35 -4.07 -6.51
C LEU A 86 4.48 -4.37 -7.75
N ALA A 87 3.16 -4.21 -7.61
CA ALA A 87 2.20 -4.44 -8.67
C ALA A 87 2.32 -3.41 -9.80
N ALA A 88 2.51 -2.13 -9.46
CA ALA A 88 2.69 -1.04 -10.43
C ALA A 88 3.95 -1.26 -11.28
N ASP A 89 5.08 -1.56 -10.62
CA ASP A 89 6.35 -1.84 -11.29
C ASP A 89 6.34 -3.16 -12.09
N THR A 90 5.52 -4.13 -11.66
CA THR A 90 5.26 -5.35 -12.43
C THR A 90 4.43 -5.05 -13.67
N ALA A 91 3.34 -4.28 -13.53
CA ALA A 91 2.47 -3.92 -14.65
C ALA A 91 3.21 -3.12 -15.73
N ALA A 92 4.16 -2.26 -15.35
CA ALA A 92 4.99 -1.52 -16.29
C ALA A 92 5.79 -2.42 -17.26
N CYS A 93 6.12 -3.65 -16.86
CA CYS A 93 6.80 -4.60 -17.76
C CYS A 93 5.91 -5.07 -18.91
N PHE A 94 4.60 -5.00 -18.74
CA PHE A 94 3.62 -5.43 -19.74
C PHE A 94 3.15 -4.29 -20.65
N ASP A 95 3.67 -3.08 -20.46
CA ASP A 95 3.42 -1.92 -21.32
C ASP A 95 4.34 -1.95 -22.56
N THR A 96 4.26 -3.04 -23.31
CA THR A 96 4.99 -3.25 -24.57
C THR A 96 4.00 -3.62 -25.67
N THR A 97 4.23 -3.10 -26.87
CA THR A 97 3.44 -3.44 -28.07
C THR A 97 3.97 -4.71 -28.76
N ASP A 98 5.15 -5.21 -28.37
CA ASP A 98 5.72 -6.45 -28.90
C ASP A 98 5.14 -7.68 -28.18
N LYS A 99 4.42 -8.50 -28.94
CA LYS A 99 3.84 -9.76 -28.46
C LYS A 99 4.90 -10.73 -27.92
N ALA A 100 6.08 -10.82 -28.54
CA ALA A 100 7.14 -11.71 -28.09
C ALA A 100 7.70 -11.27 -26.73
N GLU A 101 7.88 -9.96 -26.55
CA GLU A 101 8.29 -9.38 -25.28
C GLU A 101 7.23 -9.58 -24.19
N TRP A 102 5.96 -9.30 -24.50
CA TRP A 102 4.84 -9.53 -23.57
C TRP A 102 4.79 -10.99 -23.10
N GLN A 103 4.94 -11.95 -24.03
CA GLN A 103 4.99 -13.38 -23.71
C GLN A 103 6.22 -13.75 -22.87
N ARG A 104 7.38 -13.12 -23.11
CA ARG A 104 8.59 -13.31 -22.32
C ARG A 104 8.38 -12.85 -20.87
N TRP A 105 7.75 -11.69 -20.65
CA TRP A 105 7.40 -11.23 -19.30
C TRP A 105 6.38 -12.14 -18.62
N GLY A 106 5.38 -12.63 -19.35
CA GLY A 106 4.41 -13.60 -18.82
C GLY A 106 5.07 -14.90 -18.35
N ARG A 107 5.95 -15.49 -19.17
CA ARG A 107 6.72 -16.68 -18.78
C ARG A 107 7.61 -16.40 -17.57
N ARG A 108 8.30 -15.26 -17.56
CA ARG A 108 9.17 -14.88 -16.44
C ARG A 108 8.37 -14.72 -15.15
N PHE A 109 7.20 -14.07 -15.19
CA PHE A 109 6.33 -13.90 -14.03
C PHE A 109 5.85 -15.26 -13.48
N ARG A 110 5.45 -16.18 -14.36
CA ARG A 110 5.09 -17.56 -13.98
C ARG A 110 6.25 -18.28 -13.30
N ASP A 111 7.42 -18.29 -13.92
CA ASP A 111 8.58 -19.10 -13.48
C ASP A 111 9.29 -18.51 -12.25
N SER A 112 8.97 -17.26 -11.88
CA SER A 112 9.49 -16.57 -10.70
C SER A 112 8.41 -16.34 -9.65
N VAL A 113 7.60 -15.29 -9.79
CA VAL A 113 6.61 -14.87 -8.78
C VAL A 113 5.64 -15.99 -8.45
N LEU A 114 4.97 -16.57 -9.45
CA LEU A 114 3.94 -17.57 -9.18
C LEU A 114 4.51 -18.92 -8.74
N ALA A 115 5.69 -19.30 -9.23
CA ALA A 115 6.29 -20.59 -8.94
C ALA A 115 7.18 -20.62 -7.69
N LYS A 116 7.71 -19.47 -7.24
CA LYS A 116 8.75 -19.41 -6.21
C LYS A 116 8.40 -18.55 -5.00
N LEU A 117 7.34 -17.73 -5.05
CA LEU A 117 6.88 -16.99 -3.88
C LEU A 117 6.40 -17.98 -2.80
N GLY A 118 6.93 -17.85 -1.58
CA GLY A 118 6.71 -18.80 -0.47
C GLY A 118 7.72 -19.94 -0.39
N ILE A 119 8.57 -20.12 -1.41
CA ILE A 119 9.73 -21.04 -1.38
C ILE A 119 11.03 -20.25 -1.17
N LEU A 120 11.14 -19.11 -1.84
CA LEU A 120 12.28 -18.20 -1.72
C LEU A 120 11.84 -16.91 -1.04
N GLU A 121 12.84 -16.20 -0.49
CA GLU A 121 12.68 -14.85 0.06
C GLU A 121 12.00 -13.90 -0.96
N PRO A 122 10.93 -13.16 -0.57
CA PRO A 122 10.14 -12.36 -1.51
C PRO A 122 10.96 -11.37 -2.34
N MET A 123 11.95 -10.71 -1.74
CA MET A 123 12.82 -9.77 -2.46
C MET A 123 13.73 -10.49 -3.47
N ALA A 124 14.17 -11.71 -3.17
CA ALA A 124 14.94 -12.53 -4.11
C ALA A 124 14.07 -12.98 -5.29
N VAL A 125 12.82 -13.38 -5.03
CA VAL A 125 11.83 -13.68 -6.08
C VAL A 125 11.58 -12.47 -6.97
N TYR A 126 11.42 -11.29 -6.37
CA TYR A 126 11.21 -10.06 -7.13
C TYR A 126 12.41 -9.71 -8.01
N LYS A 127 13.63 -9.85 -7.49
CA LYS A 127 14.87 -9.67 -8.28
C LYS A 127 14.99 -10.69 -9.41
N LEU A 128 14.61 -11.96 -9.18
CA LEU A 128 14.56 -12.96 -10.25
C LEU A 128 13.58 -12.56 -11.36
N PHE A 129 12.43 -11.98 -10.99
CA PHE A 129 11.43 -11.49 -11.93
C PHE A 129 11.85 -10.20 -12.64
N ARG A 130 12.17 -9.12 -11.92
CA ARG A 130 12.45 -7.79 -12.50
C ARG A 130 13.88 -7.58 -12.93
N GLY A 131 14.83 -8.33 -12.37
CA GLY A 131 16.27 -8.10 -12.51
C GLY A 131 16.82 -6.99 -11.59
N ARG A 132 15.96 -6.33 -10.81
CA ARG A 132 16.33 -5.26 -9.87
C ARG A 132 15.38 -5.23 -8.68
N VAL A 133 15.68 -4.41 -7.69
CA VAL A 133 14.76 -4.06 -6.59
C VAL A 133 13.56 -3.25 -7.13
N PRO A 134 12.40 -3.28 -6.45
CA PRO A 134 11.26 -2.45 -6.82
C PRO A 134 11.57 -0.95 -6.69
N GLN A 135 10.90 -0.15 -7.49
CA GLN A 135 11.03 1.32 -7.50
C GLN A 135 9.67 1.98 -7.28
N THR A 136 9.67 3.10 -6.55
CA THR A 136 8.46 3.88 -6.25
C THR A 136 7.93 4.65 -7.46
N ASP A 137 8.75 4.90 -8.48
CA ASP A 137 8.38 5.72 -9.63
C ASP A 137 7.16 5.19 -10.37
N ALA A 138 7.05 3.85 -10.49
CA ALA A 138 5.90 3.21 -11.12
C ALA A 138 4.60 3.42 -10.30
N LEU A 139 4.71 3.44 -8.97
CA LEU A 139 3.58 3.75 -8.10
C LEU A 139 3.15 5.21 -8.30
N LEU A 140 4.09 6.15 -8.27
CA LEU A 140 3.80 7.57 -8.49
C LEU A 140 3.16 7.81 -9.85
N ALA A 141 3.67 7.16 -10.91
CA ALA A 141 3.07 7.20 -12.24
C ALA A 141 1.63 6.65 -12.25
N ARG A 142 1.38 5.54 -11.54
CA ARG A 142 0.04 4.94 -11.40
C ARG A 142 -0.96 5.91 -10.79
N TYR A 143 -0.55 6.66 -9.78
CA TYR A 143 -1.37 7.67 -9.12
C TYR A 143 -1.36 9.04 -9.81
N GLY A 144 -0.50 9.26 -10.82
CA GLY A 144 -0.36 10.54 -11.52
C GLY A 144 0.35 11.62 -10.69
N LEU A 145 1.37 11.23 -9.92
CA LEU A 145 2.09 12.06 -8.94
C LEU A 145 3.60 12.18 -9.26
N GLN A 146 3.96 12.13 -10.53
CA GLN A 146 5.35 12.33 -10.99
C GLN A 146 5.68 13.81 -11.15
#